data_AF-A0A378IGK8-F1
#
_entry.id   AF-A0A378IGK8-F1
#
_cell.length_a   1.000
_cell.length_b   1.000
_cell.length_c   1.000
_cell.angle_alpha   90.00
_cell.angle_beta   90.00
_cell.angle_gamma   90.00
#
_symmetry.space_group_name_H-M   'P 1'
#
loop_
_entity.id
_entity.type
_entity.pdbx_description
1 polymer ?
#
loop_
_entity_poly.entity_id
_entity_poly.type
_entity_poly.pdbx_seq_one_letter_code
_entity_poly.pdbx_strand_id
1 'polypeptide(L)'
;METNEHKDAGDKIRIETLENPYLQGSKSLATDSSNNLRLRIMQKIDDVPVPLDLELSAGDVIALAGDYYTKAGWWSQLRVPTKSGDSTEENDQLLNAPVTPVETHAFRQAYDDLASPSVTQQAIRRIYAIDESRFIPSLLKQLLYTFTVKDYGAKLSSNEDHFSPWSLRGYIVGHYSALRMAEIAFYCHKMAQGEIGKEEVQIPKHIRNTLNNVLKKIKKDPSKYAFREKNEKEILSELGHRYHALAVARDLFAMHFYSDHFAGGHLSRLGTMREQLPQQFGIWGSILVNNMHNEDNEKGVMVTNSFQPPHPEAGHFQMLKDDCKAYGDGTYFNHGNDENSNLLINGMDNSLGDIARLMITGERRRSFDYGGITFLPAIDYSKRQTQPLFILGPDQQIYFRSNLHHIKMLSPSEYEKTTQDPSRHGYKKLTPWNAFLLVLKLRILAPFYASKVESLTQTRSNEIQEDEKFCATKMCHQLTLRKQPDLASILIFEANPSTESLNVGQWRQNSMPTNSIIGEYGLLAQGNKKQFIKKPKEISHPMDLTPTSFSKH
;
A
#
# COMPACT_ATOMS: atom_id res chain seq x y z
N MET A 1 4.78 -10.54 -3.12
CA MET A 1 5.90 -9.64 -3.46
C MET A 1 5.84 -9.41 -4.94
N GLU A 2 4.95 -8.51 -5.32
CA GLU A 2 4.76 -8.07 -6.71
C GLU A 2 5.55 -6.78 -6.89
N THR A 3 6.87 -6.91 -6.73
CA THR A 3 7.83 -5.79 -6.71
C THR A 3 7.60 -4.82 -7.87
N ASN A 4 7.40 -5.34 -9.08
CA ASN A 4 7.24 -4.52 -10.28
C ASN A 4 5.90 -3.78 -10.33
N GLU A 5 4.84 -4.35 -9.75
CA GLU A 5 3.53 -3.70 -9.73
C GLU A 5 3.55 -2.46 -8.83
N HIS A 6 4.13 -2.56 -7.63
CA HIS A 6 4.39 -1.41 -6.76
C HIS A 6 5.26 -0.36 -7.47
N LYS A 7 6.31 -0.81 -8.17
CA LYS A 7 7.21 0.07 -8.90
C LYS A 7 6.46 0.82 -10.00
N ASP A 8 5.68 0.12 -10.81
CA ASP A 8 4.95 0.69 -11.94
C ASP A 8 3.85 1.66 -11.49
N ALA A 9 3.18 1.37 -10.37
CA ALA A 9 2.25 2.31 -9.74
C ALA A 9 2.99 3.57 -9.27
N GLY A 10 4.09 3.41 -8.54
CA GLY A 10 4.89 4.52 -8.03
C GLY A 10 5.54 5.38 -9.10
N ASP A 11 5.97 4.78 -10.21
CA ASP A 11 6.56 5.51 -11.34
C ASP A 11 5.54 6.41 -12.07
N LYS A 12 4.23 6.22 -11.84
CA LYS A 12 3.15 7.03 -12.44
C LYS A 12 2.72 8.22 -11.58
N ILE A 13 3.12 8.27 -10.30
CA ILE A 13 2.69 9.33 -9.38
C ILE A 13 3.46 10.64 -9.60
N ARG A 14 2.87 11.79 -9.28
CA ARG A 14 3.50 13.10 -9.41
C ARG A 14 3.23 13.98 -8.19
N ILE A 15 4.16 14.91 -7.97
CA ILE A 15 4.10 15.96 -6.96
C ILE A 15 4.69 17.25 -7.54
N GLU A 16 4.23 18.40 -7.03
CA GLU A 16 4.93 19.66 -7.19
C GLU A 16 6.25 19.62 -6.42
N THR A 17 7.38 19.69 -7.14
CA THR A 17 8.72 19.52 -6.52
C THR A 17 9.21 20.78 -5.80
N LEU A 18 8.57 21.93 -6.03
CA LEU A 18 8.90 23.21 -5.39
C LEU A 18 10.40 23.58 -5.53
N GLU A 19 10.95 23.32 -6.72
CA GLU A 19 12.36 23.59 -7.06
C GLU A 19 13.39 22.91 -6.13
N ASN A 20 13.00 21.85 -5.43
CA ASN A 20 13.89 21.15 -4.51
C ASN A 20 15.01 20.41 -5.29
N PRO A 21 16.30 20.69 -5.05
CA PRO A 21 17.42 20.07 -5.80
C PRO A 21 17.58 18.57 -5.57
N TYR A 22 16.92 18.01 -4.55
CA TYR A 22 16.93 16.58 -4.24
C TYR A 22 15.76 15.82 -4.85
N LEU A 23 14.84 16.51 -5.54
CA LEU A 23 13.69 15.95 -6.23
C LEU A 23 13.81 16.29 -7.73
N GLN A 24 13.60 15.29 -8.59
CA GLN A 24 13.71 15.44 -10.04
C GLN A 24 12.53 14.75 -10.74
N GLY A 25 12.29 15.11 -12.00
CA GLY A 25 11.15 14.62 -12.77
C GLY A 25 9.85 15.28 -12.33
N SER A 26 8.73 14.58 -12.50
CA SER A 26 7.41 15.05 -12.07
C SER A 26 6.97 16.40 -12.66
N LYS A 27 7.40 16.71 -13.88
CA LYS A 27 7.18 18.02 -14.54
C LYS A 27 5.82 18.15 -15.21
N SER A 28 5.16 17.03 -15.47
CA SER A 28 3.84 16.97 -16.11
C SER A 28 3.10 15.70 -15.72
N LEU A 29 1.87 15.53 -16.20
CA LEU A 29 1.11 14.30 -16.04
C LEU A 29 1.55 13.17 -16.99
N ALA A 30 2.55 13.40 -17.86
CA ALA A 30 3.05 12.39 -18.79
C ALA A 30 3.63 11.17 -18.04
N THR A 31 3.40 9.98 -18.57
CA THR A 31 3.76 8.69 -17.95
C THR A 31 5.09 8.11 -18.45
N ASP A 32 5.85 8.86 -19.25
CA ASP A 32 7.15 8.42 -19.72
C ASP A 32 8.17 8.35 -18.58
N SER A 33 9.12 7.41 -18.68
CA SER A 33 10.09 7.13 -17.63
C SER A 33 11.07 8.28 -17.35
N SER A 34 11.21 9.23 -18.28
CA SER A 34 12.04 10.42 -18.09
C SER A 34 11.36 11.45 -17.18
N ASN A 35 10.03 11.33 -17.02
CA ASN A 35 9.22 12.16 -16.13
C ASN A 35 8.95 11.51 -14.76
N ASN A 36 9.45 10.30 -14.50
CA ASN A 36 9.31 9.66 -13.18
C ASN A 36 9.87 10.56 -12.08
N LEU A 37 9.13 10.69 -10.97
CA LEU A 37 9.65 11.31 -9.76
C LEU A 37 10.88 10.54 -9.30
N ARG A 38 12.01 11.23 -9.17
CA ARG A 38 13.26 10.70 -8.64
C ARG A 38 13.68 11.52 -7.44
N LEU A 39 14.24 10.86 -6.44
CA LEU A 39 14.71 11.52 -5.23
C LEU A 39 16.03 10.94 -4.75
N ARG A 40 16.86 11.83 -4.19
CA ARG A 40 18.03 11.42 -3.43
C ARG A 40 17.59 11.02 -2.02
N ILE A 41 17.87 9.77 -1.63
CA ILE A 41 17.45 9.23 -0.34
C ILE A 41 18.17 9.95 0.80
N MET A 42 17.40 10.27 1.85
CA MET A 42 17.88 11.00 3.03
C MET A 42 17.98 10.06 4.21
N GLN A 43 19.19 9.87 4.74
CA GLN A 43 19.37 9.24 6.04
C GLN A 43 19.29 10.29 7.16
N LYS A 44 19.12 9.85 8.41
CA LYS A 44 19.20 10.72 9.58
C LYS A 44 20.42 10.39 10.43
N ILE A 45 21.34 11.35 10.55
CA ILE A 45 22.49 11.27 11.47
C ILE A 45 22.25 12.26 12.62
N ASP A 46 22.13 11.78 13.86
CA ASP A 46 21.81 12.60 15.03
C ASP A 46 20.62 13.55 14.81
N ASP A 47 19.54 13.05 14.24
CA ASP A 47 18.36 13.83 13.83
C ASP A 47 18.53 14.80 12.65
N VAL A 48 19.72 14.98 12.10
CA VAL A 48 19.97 15.83 10.93
C VAL A 48 19.76 15.01 9.64
N PRO A 49 18.94 15.47 8.68
CA PRO A 49 18.82 14.81 7.39
C PRO A 49 20.11 15.01 6.57
N VAL A 50 20.66 13.91 6.08
CA VAL A 50 21.90 13.87 5.29
C VAL A 50 21.64 13.08 4.01
N PRO A 51 21.94 13.62 2.83
CA PRO A 51 21.74 12.92 1.57
C PRO A 51 22.69 11.72 1.46
N LEU A 52 22.16 10.59 0.99
CA LEU A 52 22.95 9.44 0.55
C LEU A 52 23.33 9.60 -0.92
N ASP A 53 24.41 8.92 -1.33
CA ASP A 53 24.73 8.72 -2.75
C ASP A 53 23.86 7.60 -3.36
N LEU A 54 22.54 7.77 -3.23
CA LEU A 54 21.53 6.83 -3.67
C LEU A 54 20.34 7.62 -4.20
N GLU A 55 20.12 7.54 -5.51
CA GLU A 55 18.98 8.15 -6.19
C GLU A 55 18.03 7.07 -6.68
N LEU A 56 16.77 7.14 -6.28
CA LEU A 56 15.75 6.15 -6.60
C LEU A 56 14.57 6.84 -7.32
N SER A 57 13.85 6.11 -8.17
CA SER A 57 12.53 6.59 -8.56
C SER A 57 11.53 6.43 -7.41
N ALA A 58 10.38 7.10 -7.51
CA ALA A 58 9.27 6.89 -6.58
C ALA A 58 8.82 5.42 -6.58
N GLY A 59 8.73 4.80 -7.77
CA GLY A 59 8.48 3.38 -7.92
C GLY A 59 9.50 2.52 -7.19
N ASP A 60 10.79 2.82 -7.32
CA ASP A 60 11.84 2.07 -6.60
C ASP A 60 11.66 2.15 -5.09
N VAL A 61 11.35 3.32 -4.53
CA VAL A 61 11.15 3.45 -3.07
C VAL A 61 9.95 2.61 -2.60
N ILE A 62 8.83 2.68 -3.32
CA ILE A 62 7.59 1.95 -2.97
C ILE A 62 7.80 0.44 -3.10
N ALA A 63 8.46 -0.02 -4.16
CA ALA A 63 8.70 -1.44 -4.42
C ALA A 63 9.71 -2.07 -3.46
N LEU A 64 10.67 -1.30 -2.98
CA LEU A 64 11.74 -1.77 -2.09
C LEU A 64 11.36 -1.71 -0.61
N ALA A 65 10.46 -0.79 -0.23
CA ALA A 65 9.86 -0.72 1.09
C ALA A 65 9.01 -1.98 1.36
N GLY A 66 8.83 -2.33 2.64
CA GLY A 66 8.07 -3.52 3.07
C GLY A 66 8.75 -4.86 2.74
N ASP A 67 8.94 -5.16 1.46
CA ASP A 67 9.41 -6.45 0.97
C ASP A 67 10.91 -6.69 1.21
N TYR A 68 11.75 -5.68 0.96
CA TYR A 68 13.21 -5.85 0.91
C TYR A 68 13.95 -5.05 1.95
N TYR A 69 13.56 -3.79 2.18
CA TYR A 69 14.23 -2.88 3.09
C TYR A 69 13.28 -2.32 4.13
N THR A 70 12.82 -3.20 5.03
CA THR A 70 12.07 -2.84 6.24
C THR A 70 12.56 -3.65 7.43
N LYS A 71 12.36 -3.12 8.64
CA LYS A 71 12.67 -3.85 9.86
C LYS A 71 11.61 -4.92 10.11
N ALA A 72 11.99 -6.18 10.15
CA ALA A 72 11.07 -7.28 10.42
C ALA A 72 10.32 -7.07 11.76
N GLY A 73 9.01 -7.28 11.76
CA GLY A 73 8.16 -7.19 12.95
C GLY A 73 7.93 -5.78 13.50
N TRP A 74 8.30 -4.72 12.76
CA TRP A 74 8.05 -3.34 13.20
C TRP A 74 6.56 -3.06 13.45
N TRP A 75 5.69 -3.75 12.72
CA TRP A 75 4.22 -3.68 12.81
C TRP A 75 3.68 -4.01 14.20
N SER A 76 4.39 -4.83 14.98
CA SER A 76 3.96 -5.25 16.32
C SER A 76 3.86 -4.07 17.32
N GLN A 77 4.46 -2.93 16.96
CA GLN A 77 4.38 -1.69 17.74
C GLN A 77 3.22 -0.78 17.29
N LEU A 78 2.49 -1.14 16.23
CA LEU A 78 1.34 -0.39 15.72
C LEU A 78 0.11 -0.67 16.58
N ARG A 79 -0.65 0.39 16.88
CA ARG A 79 -1.91 0.27 17.61
C ARG A 79 -3.03 -0.01 16.62
N VAL A 80 -3.57 -1.22 16.69
CA VAL A 80 -4.79 -1.63 15.98
C VAL A 80 -5.89 -1.91 17.01
N PRO A 81 -7.16 -1.51 16.75
CA PRO A 81 -8.25 -1.72 17.69
C PRO A 81 -8.52 -3.20 17.90
N THR A 82 -8.99 -3.55 19.10
CA THR A 82 -9.45 -4.91 19.41
C THR A 82 -10.78 -5.12 18.72
N LYS A 83 -10.96 -6.25 18.02
CA LYS A 83 -12.14 -6.48 17.19
C LYS A 83 -13.46 -6.28 17.93
N SER A 84 -14.32 -5.42 17.39
CA SER A 84 -15.70 -5.24 17.87
C SER A 84 -16.72 -6.02 17.02
N GLY A 85 -16.31 -6.56 15.86
CA GLY A 85 -17.18 -7.29 14.95
C GLY A 85 -17.88 -6.42 13.89
N ASP A 86 -17.77 -5.09 14.00
CA ASP A 86 -18.18 -4.12 12.96
C ASP A 86 -16.93 -3.49 12.31
N SER A 87 -16.66 -3.87 11.06
CA SER A 87 -15.48 -3.38 10.32
C SER A 87 -15.50 -1.88 10.04
N THR A 88 -16.67 -1.24 10.00
CA THR A 88 -16.77 0.21 9.80
C THR A 88 -16.35 0.95 11.07
N GLU A 89 -16.78 0.48 12.24
CA GLU A 89 -16.34 1.04 13.52
C GLU A 89 -14.83 0.83 13.76
N GLU A 90 -14.28 -0.32 13.36
CA GLU A 90 -12.83 -0.59 13.48
C GLU A 90 -11.99 0.38 12.62
N ASN A 91 -12.43 0.63 11.39
CA ASN A 91 -11.80 1.59 10.48
C ASN A 91 -11.89 3.03 11.01
N ASP A 92 -13.05 3.46 11.48
CA ASP A 92 -13.23 4.77 12.09
C ASP A 92 -12.34 4.95 13.32
N GLN A 93 -12.22 3.92 14.16
CA GLN A 93 -11.32 3.92 15.32
C GLN A 93 -9.85 4.05 14.90
N LEU A 94 -9.41 3.31 13.85
CA LEU A 94 -8.05 3.39 13.32
C LEU A 94 -7.70 4.78 12.80
N LEU A 95 -8.62 5.39 12.05
CA LEU A 95 -8.43 6.72 11.46
C LEU A 95 -8.37 7.82 12.51
N ASN A 96 -9.15 7.70 13.58
CA ASN A 96 -9.20 8.70 14.65
C ASN A 96 -8.15 8.45 15.75
N ALA A 97 -7.50 7.28 15.77
CA ALA A 97 -6.49 6.97 16.77
C ALA A 97 -5.24 7.86 16.60
N PRO A 98 -4.79 8.57 17.65
CA PRO A 98 -3.60 9.41 17.56
C PRO A 98 -2.35 8.56 17.30
N VAL A 99 -1.43 9.08 16.48
CA VAL A 99 -0.11 8.45 16.26
C VAL A 99 0.77 8.66 17.47
N THR A 100 1.29 7.57 18.03
CA THR A 100 2.12 7.63 19.24
C THR A 100 3.62 7.79 18.92
N PRO A 101 4.42 8.24 19.91
CA PRO A 101 5.87 8.27 19.77
C PRO A 101 6.50 6.90 19.50
N VAL A 102 5.92 5.82 20.07
CA VAL A 102 6.38 4.43 19.88
C VAL A 102 6.21 4.02 18.42
N GLU A 103 5.02 4.26 17.85
CA GLU A 103 4.74 3.99 16.43
C GLU A 103 5.64 4.81 15.51
N THR A 104 5.82 6.10 15.82
CA THR A 104 6.72 6.98 15.04
C THR A 104 8.16 6.48 15.07
N HIS A 105 8.61 5.94 16.21
CA HIS A 105 9.95 5.37 16.34
C HIS A 105 10.08 4.06 15.56
N ALA A 106 9.09 3.16 15.66
CA ALA A 106 9.06 1.91 14.91
C ALA A 106 9.11 2.15 13.39
N PHE A 107 8.27 3.06 12.88
CA PHE A 107 8.29 3.44 11.46
C PHE A 107 9.64 4.03 11.03
N ARG A 108 10.26 4.87 11.88
CA ARG A 108 11.60 5.39 11.57
C ARG A 108 12.63 4.28 11.43
N GLN A 109 12.64 3.32 12.35
CA GLN A 109 13.55 2.18 12.25
C GLN A 109 13.30 1.33 11.01
N ALA A 110 12.04 1.18 10.58
CA ALA A 110 11.71 0.51 9.33
C ALA A 110 12.24 1.28 8.11
N TYR A 111 12.03 2.59 8.05
CA TYR A 111 12.56 3.45 6.98
C TYR A 111 14.10 3.50 6.95
N ASP A 112 14.75 3.50 8.11
CA ASP A 112 16.21 3.58 8.23
C ASP A 112 16.92 2.36 7.59
N ASP A 113 16.24 1.21 7.45
CA ASP A 113 16.77 0.05 6.72
C ASP A 113 16.90 0.33 5.21
N LEU A 114 15.96 1.06 4.61
CA LEU A 114 16.06 1.54 3.22
C LEU A 114 17.03 2.72 3.12
N ALA A 115 16.96 3.66 4.06
CA ALA A 115 17.82 4.83 4.14
C ALA A 115 19.17 4.54 4.81
N SER A 116 19.74 3.37 4.56
CA SER A 116 21.04 2.95 5.10
C SER A 116 22.15 3.10 4.05
N PRO A 117 23.37 3.53 4.44
CA PRO A 117 24.54 3.51 3.55
C PRO A 117 24.90 2.13 2.99
N SER A 118 24.39 1.04 3.58
CA SER A 118 24.58 -0.32 3.05
C SER A 118 23.72 -0.63 1.82
N VAL A 119 22.68 0.18 1.55
CA VAL A 119 21.81 0.02 0.38
C VAL A 119 22.48 0.68 -0.82
N THR A 120 22.73 -0.12 -1.86
CA THR A 120 23.45 0.34 -3.07
C THR A 120 22.66 0.04 -4.32
N GLN A 121 22.91 0.80 -5.39
CA GLN A 121 22.33 0.56 -6.71
C GLN A 121 22.64 -0.85 -7.25
N GLN A 122 23.79 -1.42 -6.88
CA GLN A 122 24.13 -2.79 -7.26
C GLN A 122 23.24 -3.81 -6.55
N ALA A 123 23.00 -3.63 -5.25
CA ALA A 123 22.11 -4.50 -4.48
C ALA A 123 20.67 -4.45 -5.01
N ILE A 124 20.17 -3.25 -5.32
CA ILE A 124 18.83 -3.03 -5.89
C ILE A 124 18.70 -3.70 -7.26
N ARG A 125 19.65 -3.49 -8.17
CA ARG A 125 19.65 -4.17 -9.48
C ARG A 125 19.67 -5.70 -9.36
N ARG A 126 20.36 -6.24 -8.35
CA ARG A 126 20.36 -7.68 -8.07
C ARG A 126 18.99 -8.18 -7.62
N ILE A 127 18.27 -7.40 -6.80
CA ILE A 127 16.89 -7.73 -6.39
C ILE A 127 16.00 -7.83 -7.63
N TYR A 128 15.96 -6.78 -8.47
CA TYR A 128 15.15 -6.80 -9.70
C TYR A 128 15.55 -7.93 -10.66
N ALA A 129 16.84 -8.22 -10.82
CA ALA A 129 17.28 -9.34 -11.65
C ALA A 129 16.80 -10.71 -11.15
N ILE A 130 16.66 -10.90 -9.83
CA ILE A 130 16.06 -12.11 -9.25
C ILE A 130 14.55 -12.12 -9.51
N ASP A 131 13.89 -10.97 -9.31
CA ASP A 131 12.45 -10.80 -9.44
C ASP A 131 11.95 -11.05 -10.86
N GLU A 132 12.57 -10.40 -11.85
CA GLU A 132 12.21 -10.48 -13.28
C GLU A 132 12.56 -11.83 -13.92
N SER A 133 13.41 -12.64 -13.26
CA SER A 133 13.85 -13.91 -13.83
C SER A 133 12.70 -14.92 -13.94
N ARG A 134 12.26 -15.18 -15.17
CA ARG A 134 11.22 -16.19 -15.47
C ARG A 134 11.73 -17.62 -15.35
N PHE A 135 13.04 -17.82 -15.38
CA PHE A 135 13.67 -19.14 -15.42
C PHE A 135 14.05 -19.68 -14.03
N ILE A 136 14.02 -18.82 -13.00
CA ILE A 136 14.34 -19.21 -11.63
C ILE A 136 13.02 -19.57 -10.91
N PRO A 137 12.86 -20.82 -10.44
CA PRO A 137 11.69 -21.23 -9.67
C PRO A 137 11.53 -20.39 -8.39
N SER A 138 10.30 -20.19 -7.93
CA SER A 138 10.00 -19.32 -6.76
C SER A 138 10.78 -19.68 -5.50
N LEU A 139 10.95 -20.98 -5.20
CA LEU A 139 11.74 -21.42 -4.05
C LEU A 139 13.22 -21.03 -4.19
N LEU A 140 13.76 -21.09 -5.40
CA LEU A 140 15.14 -20.67 -5.67
C LEU A 140 15.26 -19.14 -5.60
N LYS A 141 14.24 -18.37 -6.03
CA LYS A 141 14.20 -16.92 -5.81
C LYS A 141 14.25 -16.57 -4.32
N GLN A 142 13.43 -17.21 -3.50
CA GLN A 142 13.44 -17.01 -2.04
C GLN A 142 14.81 -17.31 -1.44
N LEU A 143 15.46 -18.40 -1.86
CA LEU A 143 16.82 -18.71 -1.44
C LEU A 143 17.82 -17.61 -1.87
N LEU A 144 17.76 -17.15 -3.12
CA LEU A 144 18.63 -16.07 -3.60
C LEU A 144 18.42 -14.77 -2.82
N TYR A 145 17.17 -14.46 -2.44
CA TYR A 145 16.86 -13.31 -1.60
C TYR A 145 17.44 -13.46 -0.19
N THR A 146 17.44 -14.66 0.42
CA THR A 146 18.09 -14.85 1.75
C THR A 146 19.58 -14.51 1.75
N PHE A 147 20.26 -14.63 0.62
CA PHE A 147 21.68 -14.24 0.47
C PHE A 147 21.87 -12.79 0.03
N THR A 148 20.83 -12.14 -0.49
CA THR A 148 20.92 -10.80 -1.08
C THR A 148 20.36 -9.72 -0.16
N VAL A 149 19.37 -10.08 0.65
CA VAL A 149 18.55 -9.17 1.45
C VAL A 149 18.74 -9.54 2.92
N LYS A 150 19.15 -8.55 3.71
CA LYS A 150 19.41 -8.73 5.14
C LYS A 150 18.13 -9.15 5.86
N ASP A 151 18.22 -10.19 6.69
CA ASP A 151 17.14 -10.71 7.53
C ASP A 151 15.85 -11.07 6.75
N TYR A 152 15.98 -11.45 5.48
CA TYR A 152 14.85 -11.73 4.60
C TYR A 152 13.92 -12.85 5.10
N GLY A 153 14.46 -13.90 5.72
CA GLY A 153 13.64 -14.95 6.34
C GLY A 153 12.76 -14.45 7.50
N ALA A 154 13.27 -13.48 8.28
CA ALA A 154 12.50 -12.84 9.34
C ALA A 154 11.40 -11.94 8.75
N LYS A 155 11.69 -11.22 7.65
CA LYS A 155 10.69 -10.42 6.93
C LYS A 155 9.54 -11.29 6.43
N LEU A 156 9.84 -12.40 5.76
CA LEU A 156 8.83 -13.33 5.24
C LEU A 156 7.92 -13.94 6.32
N SER A 157 8.46 -14.15 7.53
CA SER A 157 7.73 -14.78 8.64
C SER A 157 6.98 -13.78 9.51
N SER A 158 7.26 -12.48 9.38
CA SER A 158 6.69 -11.40 10.19
C SER A 158 6.26 -10.25 9.28
N ASN A 159 5.30 -10.52 8.41
CA ASN A 159 4.85 -9.65 7.32
C ASN A 159 3.39 -9.16 7.47
N GLU A 160 2.87 -9.14 8.69
CA GLU A 160 1.50 -8.72 9.00
C GLU A 160 1.23 -7.25 8.62
N ASP A 161 2.27 -6.40 8.53
CA ASP A 161 2.21 -5.02 8.02
C ASP A 161 1.67 -4.88 6.61
N HIS A 162 1.71 -5.94 5.80
CA HIS A 162 1.13 -5.91 4.45
C HIS A 162 -0.40 -6.04 4.45
N PHE A 163 -1.01 -6.41 5.59
CA PHE A 163 -2.43 -6.76 5.66
C PHE A 163 -3.20 -5.78 6.54
N SER A 164 -4.44 -5.48 6.15
CA SER A 164 -5.37 -4.68 6.95
C SER A 164 -5.75 -5.44 8.24
N PRO A 165 -5.71 -4.81 9.43
CA PRO A 165 -5.64 -3.35 9.66
C PRO A 165 -4.24 -2.74 9.77
N TRP A 166 -3.17 -3.55 9.85
CA TRP A 166 -1.82 -3.04 10.06
C TRP A 166 -1.29 -2.23 8.88
N SER A 167 -1.62 -2.61 7.64
CA SER A 167 -1.20 -1.85 6.45
C SER A 167 -1.78 -0.44 6.42
N LEU A 168 -3.07 -0.30 6.75
CA LEU A 168 -3.72 1.01 6.92
C LEU A 168 -3.04 1.83 8.03
N ARG A 169 -2.78 1.21 9.19
CA ARG A 169 -2.11 1.91 10.30
C ARG A 169 -0.67 2.28 9.94
N GLY A 170 0.04 1.42 9.21
CA GLY A 170 1.39 1.66 8.71
C GLY A 170 1.43 2.87 7.78
N TYR A 171 0.48 2.98 6.86
CA TYR A 171 0.29 4.16 6.04
C TYR A 171 0.02 5.42 6.88
N ILE A 172 -0.94 5.38 7.82
CA ILE A 172 -1.27 6.53 8.69
C ILE A 172 -0.03 7.03 9.46
N VAL A 173 0.73 6.12 10.07
CA VAL A 173 1.93 6.46 10.85
C VAL A 173 3.04 7.00 9.94
N GLY A 174 3.21 6.41 8.76
CA GLY A 174 4.19 6.84 7.77
C GLY A 174 3.88 8.23 7.20
N HIS A 175 2.65 8.46 6.78
CA HIS A 175 2.17 9.76 6.30
C HIS A 175 2.24 10.83 7.40
N TYR A 176 1.87 10.49 8.64
CA TYR A 176 2.07 11.38 9.79
C TYR A 176 3.55 11.79 9.96
N SER A 177 4.46 10.83 9.81
CA SER A 177 5.91 11.06 9.87
C SER A 177 6.39 11.96 8.72
N ALA A 178 5.85 11.77 7.51
CA ALA A 178 6.13 12.60 6.34
C ALA A 178 5.66 14.05 6.54
N LEU A 179 4.40 14.27 6.95
CA LEU A 179 3.86 15.61 7.22
C LEU A 179 4.65 16.34 8.31
N ARG A 180 5.14 15.63 9.32
CA ARG A 180 6.03 16.23 10.34
C ARG A 180 7.35 16.71 9.73
N MET A 181 7.91 16.02 8.74
CA MET A 181 9.13 16.49 8.07
C MET A 181 8.84 17.68 7.15
N ALA A 182 7.70 17.65 6.44
CA ALA A 182 7.24 18.77 5.63
C ALA A 182 6.99 20.04 6.48
N GLU A 183 6.43 19.89 7.68
CA GLU A 183 6.24 20.98 8.64
C GLU A 183 7.57 21.61 9.07
N ILE A 184 8.59 20.81 9.34
CA ILE A 184 9.93 21.33 9.61
C ILE A 184 10.50 22.06 8.38
N ALA A 185 10.32 21.51 7.19
CA ALA A 185 10.79 22.11 5.94
C ALA A 185 10.12 23.47 5.67
N PHE A 186 8.80 23.57 5.84
CA PHE A 186 8.05 24.82 5.73
C PHE A 186 8.65 25.93 6.60
N TYR A 187 8.84 25.66 7.89
CA TYR A 187 9.42 26.65 8.81
C TYR A 187 10.88 26.98 8.48
N CYS A 188 11.68 26.02 8.01
CA CYS A 188 13.02 26.27 7.50
C CYS A 188 13.02 27.31 6.36
N HIS A 189 12.13 27.13 5.37
CA HIS A 189 12.03 28.06 4.23
C HIS A 189 11.56 29.44 4.65
N LYS A 190 10.50 29.54 5.46
CA LYS A 190 10.00 30.82 5.99
C LYS A 190 11.07 31.59 6.76
N MET A 191 11.86 30.89 7.58
CA MET A 191 12.98 31.49 8.31
C MET A 191 14.13 31.91 7.39
N ALA A 192 14.46 31.10 6.38
CA ALA A 192 15.50 31.45 5.40
C ALA A 192 15.09 32.66 4.54
N GLN A 193 13.82 32.78 4.18
CA GLN A 193 13.27 33.91 3.44
C GLN A 193 13.19 35.19 4.29
N GLY A 194 13.27 35.07 5.62
CA GLY A 194 13.16 36.19 6.55
C GLY A 194 11.72 36.61 6.82
N GLU A 195 10.75 35.76 6.46
CA GLU A 195 9.31 36.01 6.69
C GLU A 195 8.90 35.80 8.14
N ILE A 196 9.64 34.95 8.88
CA ILE A 196 9.46 34.72 10.30
C ILE A 196 10.81 34.69 11.04
N GLY A 197 10.85 35.27 12.23
CA GLY A 197 11.95 35.15 13.17
C GLY A 197 11.95 33.84 13.96
N LYS A 198 13.13 33.42 14.44
CA LYS A 198 13.33 32.16 15.20
C LYS A 198 12.49 32.02 16.47
N GLU A 199 12.21 33.15 17.12
CA GLU A 199 11.53 33.18 18.41
C GLU A 199 10.04 33.52 18.29
N GLU A 200 9.54 33.66 17.06
CA GLU A 200 8.13 33.98 16.84
C GLU A 200 7.21 32.92 17.41
N VAL A 201 6.18 33.38 18.11
CA VAL A 201 5.15 32.55 18.76
C VAL A 201 4.43 31.65 17.74
N GLN A 202 4.45 32.02 16.46
CA GLN A 202 3.84 31.29 15.35
C GLN A 202 4.52 29.93 15.05
N ILE A 203 5.78 29.74 15.47
CA ILE A 203 6.49 28.45 15.29
C ILE A 203 6.13 27.50 16.44
N PRO A 204 5.56 26.31 16.14
CA PRO A 204 5.26 25.32 17.17
C PRO A 204 6.50 24.97 17.99
N LYS A 205 6.35 24.94 19.33
CA LYS A 205 7.45 24.71 20.28
C LYS A 205 8.31 23.48 19.93
N HIS A 206 7.67 22.41 19.48
CA HIS A 206 8.36 21.16 19.13
C HIS A 206 9.23 21.31 17.87
N ILE A 207 8.80 22.10 16.88
CA ILE A 207 9.59 22.44 15.68
C ILE A 207 10.77 23.31 16.08
N ARG A 208 10.53 24.38 16.86
CA ARG A 208 11.57 25.28 17.36
C ARG A 208 12.68 24.52 18.09
N ASN A 209 12.30 23.63 19.02
CA ASN A 209 13.26 22.79 19.75
C ASN A 209 14.06 21.87 18.81
N THR A 210 13.39 21.27 17.82
CA THR A 210 14.05 20.40 16.83
C THR A 210 15.07 21.19 16.01
N LEU A 211 14.69 22.34 15.46
CA LEU A 211 15.55 23.19 14.65
C LEU A 211 16.74 23.74 15.46
N ASN A 212 16.51 24.24 16.67
CA ASN A 212 17.59 24.73 17.53
C ASN A 212 18.62 23.63 17.82
N ASN A 213 18.17 22.41 18.09
CA ASN A 213 19.07 21.27 18.32
C ASN A 213 19.85 20.89 17.07
N VAL A 214 19.20 20.83 15.91
CA VAL A 214 19.82 20.51 14.62
C VAL A 214 20.85 21.56 14.21
N LEU A 215 20.49 22.85 14.29
CA LEU A 215 21.41 23.95 13.98
C LEU A 215 22.62 23.96 14.92
N LYS A 216 22.43 23.67 16.21
CA LYS A 216 23.54 23.55 17.17
C LYS A 216 24.49 22.41 16.81
N LYS A 217 23.96 21.27 16.35
CA LYS A 217 24.77 20.12 15.89
C LYS A 217 25.56 20.47 14.62
N ILE A 218 24.92 21.06 13.63
CA ILE A 218 25.57 21.47 12.37
C ILE A 218 26.66 22.51 12.63
N LYS A 219 26.40 23.50 13.48
CA LYS A 219 27.42 24.51 13.86
C LYS A 219 28.63 23.90 14.55
N LYS A 220 28.46 22.79 15.28
CA LYS A 220 29.54 22.11 16.00
C LYS A 220 30.43 21.29 15.05
N ASP A 221 29.85 20.61 14.07
CA ASP A 221 30.57 19.77 13.10
C ASP A 221 29.81 19.73 11.75
N PRO A 222 30.00 20.74 10.89
CA PRO A 222 29.26 20.83 9.63
C PRO A 222 29.65 19.71 8.64
N SER A 223 30.91 19.28 8.68
CA SER A 223 31.44 18.21 7.84
C SER A 223 30.74 16.87 8.07
N LYS A 224 30.44 16.53 9.33
CA LYS A 224 29.72 15.29 9.68
C LYS A 224 28.35 15.19 9.02
N TYR A 225 27.70 16.32 8.76
CA TYR A 225 26.36 16.38 8.17
C TYR A 225 26.37 16.83 6.71
N ALA A 226 27.55 16.82 6.06
CA ALA A 226 27.74 17.23 4.68
C ALA A 226 27.19 18.65 4.36
N PHE A 227 27.39 19.60 5.27
CA PHE A 227 27.15 21.03 5.01
C PHE A 227 28.45 21.71 4.59
N ARG A 228 28.38 22.52 3.53
CA ARG A 228 29.52 23.33 3.04
C ARG A 228 29.34 24.82 3.37
N GLU A 229 28.09 25.27 3.47
CA GLU A 229 27.73 26.66 3.71
C GLU A 229 28.01 27.11 5.15
N LYS A 230 28.31 28.41 5.31
CA LYS A 230 28.70 28.98 6.60
C LYS A 230 27.64 29.90 7.20
N ASN A 231 26.78 30.50 6.37
CA ASN A 231 25.74 31.39 6.89
C ASN A 231 24.46 30.63 7.22
N GLU A 232 23.74 31.12 8.22
CA GLU A 232 22.62 30.37 8.79
C GLU A 232 21.40 30.33 7.87
N LYS A 233 21.19 31.38 7.05
CA LYS A 233 20.12 31.44 6.06
C LYS A 233 20.26 30.36 5.00
N GLU A 234 21.49 30.15 4.50
CA GLU A 234 21.82 29.06 3.58
C GLU A 234 21.61 27.69 4.23
N ILE A 235 22.08 27.50 5.47
CA ILE A 235 21.85 26.25 6.22
C ILE A 235 20.35 25.97 6.37
N LEU A 236 19.55 26.98 6.68
CA LEU A 236 18.09 26.84 6.81
C LEU A 236 17.43 26.51 5.47
N SER A 237 17.82 27.19 4.39
CA SER A 237 17.31 26.90 3.05
C SER A 237 17.59 25.45 2.64
N GLU A 238 18.84 25.01 2.83
CA GLU A 238 19.28 23.66 2.53
C GLU A 238 18.61 22.60 3.44
N LEU A 239 18.44 22.90 4.73
CA LEU A 239 17.65 22.04 5.63
C LEU A 239 16.19 21.95 5.16
N GLY A 240 15.61 23.03 4.66
CA GLY A 240 14.28 23.04 4.06
C GLY A 240 14.17 22.02 2.94
N HIS A 241 15.08 22.07 1.97
CA HIS A 241 15.15 21.10 0.87
C HIS A 241 15.34 19.65 1.36
N ARG A 242 16.26 19.42 2.31
CA ARG A 242 16.52 18.08 2.84
C ARG A 242 15.34 17.50 3.62
N TYR A 243 14.68 18.30 4.44
CA TYR A 243 13.48 17.86 5.16
C TYR A 243 12.30 17.63 4.22
N HIS A 244 12.14 18.44 3.17
CA HIS A 244 11.11 18.23 2.15
C HIS A 244 11.37 16.91 1.39
N ALA A 245 12.60 16.65 0.96
CA ALA A 245 12.95 15.38 0.31
C ALA A 245 12.77 14.17 1.25
N LEU A 246 13.11 14.31 2.54
CA LEU A 246 12.85 13.27 3.54
C LEU A 246 11.34 13.07 3.79
N ALA A 247 10.52 14.11 3.69
CA ALA A 247 9.07 14.01 3.77
C ALA A 247 8.53 13.14 2.64
N VAL A 248 8.90 13.47 1.39
CA VAL A 248 8.52 12.70 0.21
C VAL A 248 9.01 11.25 0.32
N ALA A 249 10.28 11.02 0.69
CA ALA A 249 10.82 9.67 0.83
C ALA A 249 10.08 8.81 1.85
N ARG A 250 9.64 9.39 2.97
CA ARG A 250 8.87 8.67 4.00
C ARG A 250 7.46 8.37 3.55
N ASP A 251 6.84 9.26 2.79
CA ASP A 251 5.50 9.01 2.26
C ASP A 251 5.54 7.89 1.21
N LEU A 252 6.50 7.95 0.29
CA LEU A 252 6.76 6.88 -0.67
C LEU A 252 7.05 5.53 0.01
N PHE A 253 7.78 5.52 1.13
CA PHE A 253 7.99 4.30 1.91
C PHE A 253 6.67 3.77 2.49
N ALA A 254 5.84 4.66 3.03
CA ALA A 254 4.53 4.31 3.59
C ALA A 254 3.54 3.82 2.50
N MET A 255 3.72 4.31 1.28
CA MET A 255 2.89 3.98 0.13
C MET A 255 3.00 2.52 -0.30
N HIS A 256 4.02 1.77 0.13
CA HIS A 256 4.05 0.32 -0.04
C HIS A 256 2.83 -0.32 0.64
N PHE A 257 2.66 -0.07 1.93
CA PHE A 257 1.52 -0.57 2.72
C PHE A 257 0.18 -0.02 2.23
N TYR A 258 0.18 1.21 1.71
CA TYR A 258 -0.98 1.79 1.04
C TYR A 258 -1.36 1.00 -0.22
N SER A 259 -0.38 0.68 -1.08
CA SER A 259 -0.63 -0.07 -2.31
C SER A 259 -1.06 -1.49 -2.05
N ASP A 260 -0.51 -2.17 -1.03
CA ASP A 260 -0.99 -3.50 -0.61
C ASP A 260 -2.50 -3.51 -0.34
N HIS A 261 -3.06 -2.41 0.14
CA HIS A 261 -4.49 -2.31 0.42
C HIS A 261 -5.38 -2.45 -0.82
N PHE A 262 -4.83 -2.33 -2.03
CA PHE A 262 -5.56 -2.50 -3.29
C PHE A 262 -5.65 -3.96 -3.76
N ALA A 263 -4.99 -4.88 -3.05
CA ALA A 263 -5.06 -6.32 -3.29
C ALA A 263 -6.13 -6.99 -2.41
N GLY A 264 -7.01 -7.80 -3.01
CA GLY A 264 -8.11 -8.47 -2.29
C GLY A 264 -7.66 -9.34 -1.12
N GLY A 265 -6.55 -10.05 -1.28
CA GLY A 265 -5.89 -10.89 -0.27
C GLY A 265 -5.17 -10.12 0.83
N HIS A 266 -5.14 -8.79 0.78
CA HIS A 266 -4.51 -7.93 1.78
C HIS A 266 -5.54 -7.19 2.65
N LEU A 267 -6.83 -7.30 2.32
CA LEU A 267 -7.90 -6.65 3.06
C LEU A 267 -8.25 -7.36 4.38
N SER A 268 -9.16 -6.76 5.15
CA SER A 268 -9.38 -7.06 6.59
C SER A 268 -9.73 -8.52 6.92
N ARG A 269 -10.26 -9.29 5.96
CA ARG A 269 -10.48 -10.75 6.12
C ARG A 269 -9.18 -11.50 6.35
N LEU A 270 -8.11 -11.11 5.66
CA LEU A 270 -6.83 -11.81 5.72
C LEU A 270 -5.98 -11.39 6.90
N GLY A 271 -5.92 -10.11 7.27
CA GLY A 271 -5.00 -9.68 8.33
C GLY A 271 -5.21 -10.44 9.63
N THR A 272 -6.46 -10.60 10.08
CA THR A 272 -6.71 -11.39 11.29
C THR A 272 -6.34 -12.86 11.11
N MET A 273 -6.62 -13.44 9.95
CA MET A 273 -6.24 -14.82 9.67
C MET A 273 -4.72 -15.00 9.59
N ARG A 274 -3.97 -13.96 9.19
CA ARG A 274 -2.51 -13.94 9.11
C ARG A 274 -1.86 -14.14 10.47
N GLU A 275 -2.44 -13.57 11.51
CA GLU A 275 -1.99 -13.77 12.89
C GLU A 275 -2.55 -15.08 13.48
N GLN A 276 -3.87 -15.29 13.39
CA GLN A 276 -4.57 -16.33 14.14
C GLN A 276 -4.30 -17.76 13.62
N LEU A 277 -4.20 -17.96 12.31
CA LEU A 277 -3.95 -19.30 11.75
C LEU A 277 -2.57 -19.85 12.16
N PRO A 278 -1.45 -19.11 11.96
CA PRO A 278 -0.15 -19.55 12.45
C PRO A 278 -0.09 -19.71 13.97
N GLN A 279 -0.72 -18.79 14.73
CA GLN A 279 -0.75 -18.88 16.19
C GLN A 279 -1.42 -20.18 16.67
N GLN A 280 -2.53 -20.59 16.05
CA GLN A 280 -3.30 -21.77 16.47
C GLN A 280 -2.78 -23.08 15.85
N PHE A 281 -2.17 -23.05 14.66
CA PHE A 281 -1.84 -24.26 13.88
C PHE A 281 -0.40 -24.33 13.35
N GLY A 282 0.48 -23.42 13.78
CA GLY A 282 1.89 -23.39 13.40
C GLY A 282 2.10 -23.31 11.89
N ILE A 283 3.05 -24.11 11.38
CA ILE A 283 3.41 -24.14 9.96
C ILE A 283 2.23 -24.46 9.04
N TRP A 284 1.29 -25.29 9.50
CA TRP A 284 0.09 -25.60 8.72
C TRP A 284 -0.79 -24.37 8.58
N GLY A 285 -0.95 -23.60 9.66
CA GLY A 285 -1.64 -22.30 9.65
C GLY A 285 -1.01 -21.32 8.65
N SER A 286 0.32 -21.19 8.65
CA SER A 286 1.04 -20.34 7.71
C SER A 286 0.83 -20.73 6.24
N ILE A 287 0.75 -22.03 5.95
CA ILE A 287 0.46 -22.50 4.58
C ILE A 287 -0.99 -22.23 4.20
N LEU A 288 -1.93 -22.46 5.13
CA LEU A 288 -3.36 -22.28 4.89
C LEU A 288 -3.74 -20.82 4.67
N VAL A 289 -3.18 -19.88 5.44
CA VAL A 289 -3.48 -18.46 5.22
C VAL A 289 -3.01 -17.98 3.84
N ASN A 290 -1.87 -18.49 3.34
CA ASN A 290 -1.43 -18.22 1.98
C ASN A 290 -2.41 -18.76 0.92
N ASN A 291 -3.13 -19.85 1.21
CA ASN A 291 -4.14 -20.36 0.28
C ASN A 291 -5.38 -19.46 0.25
N MET A 292 -5.80 -18.93 1.40
CA MET A 292 -6.89 -17.95 1.46
C MET A 292 -6.50 -16.64 0.77
N HIS A 293 -5.28 -16.15 1.02
CA HIS A 293 -4.71 -14.99 0.33
C HIS A 293 -4.81 -15.15 -1.19
N ASN A 294 -4.33 -16.28 -1.71
CA ASN A 294 -4.36 -16.55 -3.15
C ASN A 294 -5.78 -16.72 -3.69
N GLU A 295 -6.70 -17.35 -2.95
CA GLU A 295 -8.10 -17.50 -3.37
C GLU A 295 -8.80 -16.13 -3.44
N ASP A 296 -8.64 -15.26 -2.44
CA ASP A 296 -9.22 -13.92 -2.44
C ASP A 296 -8.61 -13.04 -3.55
N ASN A 297 -7.30 -13.16 -3.80
CA ASN A 297 -6.62 -12.51 -4.92
C ASN A 297 -7.15 -12.95 -6.29
N GLU A 298 -7.37 -14.25 -6.47
CA GLU A 298 -7.83 -14.82 -7.75
C GLU A 298 -9.31 -14.53 -8.02
N LYS A 299 -10.17 -14.67 -7.00
CA LYS A 299 -11.62 -14.56 -7.17
C LYS A 299 -12.14 -13.13 -7.00
N GLY A 300 -11.33 -12.28 -6.36
CA GLY A 300 -11.67 -10.91 -6.00
C GLY A 300 -12.67 -10.82 -4.85
N VAL A 301 -12.66 -9.66 -4.20
CA VAL A 301 -13.60 -9.29 -3.13
C VAL A 301 -14.30 -7.99 -3.51
N MET A 302 -15.61 -7.89 -3.22
CA MET A 302 -16.33 -6.64 -3.49
C MET A 302 -15.86 -5.59 -2.49
N VAL A 303 -15.50 -4.42 -2.99
CA VAL A 303 -14.96 -3.32 -2.21
C VAL A 303 -15.75 -2.04 -2.44
N THR A 304 -15.62 -1.12 -1.49
CA THR A 304 -16.16 0.23 -1.57
C THR A 304 -15.13 1.20 -1.02
N ASN A 305 -15.21 2.44 -1.48
CA ASN A 305 -14.38 3.52 -0.95
C ASN A 305 -15.01 4.05 0.33
N SER A 306 -14.90 3.25 1.39
CA SER A 306 -15.55 3.47 2.69
C SER A 306 -15.14 4.79 3.36
N PHE A 307 -14.01 5.35 2.94
CA PHE A 307 -13.39 6.50 3.57
C PHE A 307 -13.70 7.83 2.89
N GLN A 308 -14.59 7.85 1.89
CA GLN A 308 -15.01 9.11 1.29
C GLN A 308 -15.91 9.91 2.23
N PRO A 309 -15.72 11.23 2.32
CA PRO A 309 -16.62 12.08 3.08
C PRO A 309 -18.08 11.84 2.64
N PRO A 310 -19.00 11.52 3.56
CA PRO A 310 -20.38 11.21 3.24
C PRO A 310 -21.23 12.45 2.87
N HIS A 311 -20.64 13.50 2.28
CA HIS A 311 -21.30 14.78 2.02
C HIS A 311 -21.40 15.09 0.52
N PRO A 312 -22.61 15.11 -0.06
CA PRO A 312 -22.88 15.72 -1.36
C PRO A 312 -23.22 17.20 -1.13
N GLU A 313 -22.27 17.98 -0.62
CA GLU A 313 -22.38 19.44 -0.79
C GLU A 313 -22.06 19.75 -2.25
N ALA A 314 -22.87 20.60 -2.88
CA ALA A 314 -22.70 20.95 -4.28
C ALA A 314 -21.28 21.51 -4.51
N GLY A 315 -20.48 20.81 -5.32
CA GLY A 315 -19.09 21.17 -5.60
C GLY A 315 -18.02 20.33 -4.90
N HIS A 316 -18.38 19.41 -4.00
CA HIS A 316 -17.42 18.47 -3.41
C HIS A 316 -17.21 17.22 -4.29
N PHE A 317 -15.97 16.74 -4.32
CA PHE A 317 -15.62 15.52 -5.04
C PHE A 317 -16.34 14.31 -4.43
N GLN A 318 -17.10 13.59 -5.26
CA GLN A 318 -17.70 12.31 -4.92
C GLN A 318 -17.35 11.32 -6.03
N MET A 319 -16.82 10.16 -5.66
CA MET A 319 -16.57 9.13 -6.64
C MET A 319 -17.86 8.39 -6.98
N LEU A 320 -18.01 8.03 -8.25
CA LEU A 320 -19.07 7.13 -8.67
C LEU A 320 -18.88 5.78 -7.96
N LYS A 321 -19.90 5.34 -7.22
CA LYS A 321 -19.93 4.01 -6.60
C LYS A 321 -20.25 2.98 -7.67
N ASP A 322 -19.24 2.59 -8.43
CA ASP A 322 -19.36 1.40 -9.28
C ASP A 322 -19.13 0.14 -8.44
N ASP A 323 -19.69 -0.99 -8.89
CA ASP A 323 -19.50 -2.29 -8.25
C ASP A 323 -18.03 -2.74 -8.46
N CYS A 324 -17.12 -2.22 -7.64
CA CYS A 324 -15.69 -2.49 -7.75
C CYS A 324 -15.31 -3.81 -7.07
N LYS A 325 -14.41 -4.56 -7.71
CA LYS A 325 -13.76 -5.73 -7.15
C LYS A 325 -12.28 -5.47 -6.97
N ALA A 326 -11.76 -5.69 -5.77
CA ALA A 326 -10.33 -5.77 -5.56
C ALA A 326 -9.87 -7.19 -5.88
N TYR A 327 -9.08 -7.32 -6.94
CA TYR A 327 -8.31 -8.52 -7.26
C TYR A 327 -6.94 -8.45 -6.60
N GLY A 328 -6.12 -9.48 -6.76
CA GLY A 328 -4.86 -9.57 -6.03
C GLY A 328 -3.66 -8.83 -6.60
N ASP A 329 -2.58 -8.97 -5.85
CA ASP A 329 -1.19 -8.94 -6.30
C ASP A 329 -1.03 -9.37 -7.77
N GLY A 330 -0.45 -8.49 -8.58
CA GLY A 330 -0.10 -8.70 -9.99
C GLY A 330 -1.27 -8.45 -10.94
N THR A 331 -2.31 -7.74 -10.50
CA THR A 331 -3.51 -7.48 -11.30
C THR A 331 -3.86 -6.02 -11.53
N TYR A 332 -3.17 -5.05 -10.93
CA TYR A 332 -3.46 -3.61 -11.08
C TYR A 332 -3.47 -3.20 -12.54
N PHE A 333 -2.58 -3.75 -13.36
CA PHE A 333 -2.48 -3.38 -14.78
C PHE A 333 -3.04 -4.45 -15.73
N ASN A 334 -3.82 -5.40 -15.21
CA ASN A 334 -4.55 -6.36 -16.04
C ASN A 334 -5.77 -5.70 -16.68
N HIS A 335 -6.04 -6.07 -17.93
CA HIS A 335 -7.19 -5.57 -18.68
C HIS A 335 -8.51 -5.82 -17.90
N GLY A 336 -9.22 -4.74 -17.57
CA GLY A 336 -10.45 -4.78 -16.77
C GLY A 336 -10.27 -4.48 -15.27
N ASN A 337 -9.06 -4.10 -14.82
CA ASN A 337 -8.80 -3.59 -13.46
C ASN A 337 -8.32 -2.13 -13.43
N ASP A 338 -8.48 -1.41 -14.55
CA ASP A 338 -7.96 -0.05 -14.75
C ASP A 338 -8.51 0.95 -13.72
N GLU A 339 -9.75 0.75 -13.26
CA GLU A 339 -10.36 1.56 -12.21
C GLU A 339 -9.61 1.44 -10.88
N ASN A 340 -9.31 0.21 -10.44
CA ASN A 340 -8.56 -0.03 -9.21
C ASN A 340 -7.15 0.59 -9.29
N SER A 341 -6.50 0.48 -10.46
CA SER A 341 -5.21 1.12 -10.74
C SER A 341 -5.28 2.65 -10.69
N ASN A 342 -6.31 3.23 -11.29
CA ASN A 342 -6.53 4.67 -11.26
C ASN A 342 -6.74 5.17 -9.83
N LEU A 343 -7.52 4.44 -9.01
CA LEU A 343 -7.75 4.79 -7.62
C LEU A 343 -6.46 4.72 -6.78
N LEU A 344 -5.65 3.68 -7.00
CA LEU A 344 -4.34 3.54 -6.37
C LEU A 344 -3.45 4.75 -6.65
N ILE A 345 -3.24 5.07 -7.92
CA ILE A 345 -2.33 6.14 -8.34
C ILE A 345 -2.87 7.51 -7.90
N ASN A 346 -4.17 7.77 -8.06
CA ASN A 346 -4.74 9.04 -7.63
C ASN A 346 -4.67 9.19 -6.10
N GLY A 347 -4.85 8.11 -5.33
CA GLY A 347 -4.68 8.15 -3.89
C GLY A 347 -3.23 8.42 -3.46
N MET A 348 -2.26 7.82 -4.13
CA MET A 348 -0.84 8.13 -3.94
C MET A 348 -0.52 9.60 -4.31
N ASP A 349 -1.00 10.09 -5.44
CA ASP A 349 -0.87 11.51 -5.84
C ASP A 349 -1.44 12.44 -4.76
N ASN A 350 -2.61 12.11 -4.19
CA ASN A 350 -3.25 12.92 -3.14
C ASN A 350 -2.51 12.85 -1.80
N SER A 351 -1.87 11.72 -1.48
CA SER A 351 -0.98 11.62 -0.32
C SER A 351 0.21 12.59 -0.47
N LEU A 352 0.88 12.60 -1.62
CA LEU A 352 1.94 13.58 -1.90
C LEU A 352 1.40 15.03 -1.96
N GLY A 353 0.16 15.20 -2.42
CA GLY A 353 -0.55 16.48 -2.43
C GLY A 353 -0.68 17.11 -1.04
N ASP A 354 -0.81 16.30 0.02
CA ASP A 354 -0.85 16.82 1.39
C ASP A 354 0.49 17.42 1.83
N ILE A 355 1.61 16.85 1.37
CA ILE A 355 2.94 17.42 1.59
C ILE A 355 3.06 18.75 0.85
N ALA A 356 2.72 18.79 -0.44
CA ALA A 356 2.80 20.02 -1.24
C ALA A 356 1.91 21.13 -0.66
N ARG A 357 0.67 20.80 -0.27
CA ARG A 357 -0.26 21.71 0.38
C ARG A 357 0.32 22.26 1.68
N LEU A 358 0.89 21.40 2.53
CA LEU A 358 1.53 21.83 3.78
C LEU A 358 2.71 22.76 3.51
N MET A 359 3.56 22.42 2.53
CA MET A 359 4.71 23.26 2.14
C MET A 359 4.30 24.65 1.64
N ILE A 360 3.09 24.81 1.10
CA ILE A 360 2.56 26.09 0.62
C ILE A 360 1.83 26.84 1.74
N THR A 361 0.96 26.16 2.47
CA THR A 361 -0.02 26.79 3.40
C THR A 361 0.43 26.79 4.86
N GLY A 362 1.36 25.90 5.24
CA GLY A 362 1.68 25.60 6.63
C GLY A 362 0.63 24.75 7.36
N GLU A 363 -0.47 24.38 6.70
CA GLU A 363 -1.58 23.65 7.33
C GLU A 363 -1.39 22.13 7.24
N ARG A 364 -1.21 21.51 8.40
CA ARG A 364 -1.08 20.07 8.54
C ARG A 364 -2.44 19.39 8.68
N ARG A 365 -2.73 18.41 7.81
CA ARG A 365 -3.92 17.56 7.91
C ARG A 365 -3.88 16.62 9.10
N ARG A 366 -5.07 16.27 9.59
CA ARG A 366 -5.28 15.15 10.52
C ARG A 366 -5.47 13.86 9.77
N SER A 367 -5.27 12.73 10.45
CA SER A 367 -5.30 11.39 9.84
C SER A 367 -6.57 11.09 9.06
N PHE A 368 -7.75 11.42 9.59
CA PHE A 368 -9.00 11.20 8.87
C PHE A 368 -9.21 12.12 7.66
N ASP A 369 -8.42 13.19 7.54
CA ASP A 369 -8.47 14.16 6.44
C ASP A 369 -7.39 13.89 5.36
N TYR A 370 -6.56 12.84 5.53
CA TYR A 370 -5.48 12.52 4.60
C TYR A 370 -6.02 12.24 3.18
N GLY A 371 -5.41 12.89 2.19
CA GLY A 371 -5.86 12.86 0.80
C GLY A 371 -5.94 11.45 0.24
N GLY A 372 -4.92 10.61 0.51
CA GLY A 372 -4.88 9.23 0.04
C GLY A 372 -5.98 8.34 0.63
N ILE A 373 -6.40 8.57 1.87
CA ILE A 373 -7.39 7.71 2.56
C ILE A 373 -8.73 7.67 1.81
N THR A 374 -9.12 8.78 1.17
CA THR A 374 -10.33 8.92 0.33
C THR A 374 -10.46 7.86 -0.78
N PHE A 375 -9.35 7.23 -1.16
CA PHE A 375 -9.26 6.28 -2.26
C PHE A 375 -9.07 4.83 -1.82
N LEU A 376 -8.80 4.59 -0.54
CA LEU A 376 -8.52 3.25 -0.05
C LEU A 376 -9.77 2.36 -0.15
N PRO A 377 -9.65 1.17 -0.76
CA PRO A 377 -10.76 0.24 -0.79
C PRO A 377 -10.90 -0.45 0.58
N ALA A 378 -12.14 -0.72 0.98
CA ALA A 378 -12.45 -1.62 2.08
C ALA A 378 -13.53 -2.60 1.62
N ILE A 379 -13.59 -3.78 2.26
CA ILE A 379 -14.58 -4.80 1.91
C ILE A 379 -15.98 -4.24 2.11
N ASP A 380 -16.80 -4.29 1.06
CA ASP A 380 -18.19 -3.85 1.11
C ASP A 380 -19.09 -4.98 1.60
N TYR A 381 -19.34 -5.03 2.90
CA TYR A 381 -20.26 -6.00 3.50
C TYR A 381 -21.74 -5.69 3.21
N SER A 382 -22.06 -4.54 2.61
CA SER A 382 -23.40 -4.25 2.07
C SER A 382 -23.61 -4.88 0.69
N LYS A 383 -22.58 -5.49 0.12
CA LYS A 383 -22.61 -6.18 -1.18
C LYS A 383 -22.38 -7.67 -1.02
N ARG A 384 -22.73 -8.43 -2.06
CA ARG A 384 -22.45 -9.86 -2.12
C ARG A 384 -20.96 -10.14 -2.03
N GLN A 385 -20.60 -11.29 -1.46
CA GLN A 385 -19.21 -11.67 -1.25
C GLN A 385 -19.01 -13.14 -1.60
N THR A 386 -17.84 -13.47 -2.14
CA THR A 386 -17.42 -14.87 -2.26
C THR A 386 -17.32 -15.49 -0.88
N GLN A 387 -17.76 -16.75 -0.75
CA GLN A 387 -17.68 -17.50 0.49
C GLN A 387 -16.22 -17.71 0.89
N PRO A 388 -15.72 -17.11 1.98
CA PRO A 388 -14.29 -17.13 2.30
C PRO A 388 -13.80 -18.53 2.69
N LEU A 389 -12.53 -18.84 2.43
CA LEU A 389 -11.97 -20.14 2.79
C LEU A 389 -11.99 -20.39 4.31
N PHE A 390 -11.67 -19.36 5.10
CA PHE A 390 -11.70 -19.39 6.56
C PHE A 390 -12.55 -18.27 7.15
N ILE A 391 -13.14 -18.56 8.31
CA ILE A 391 -13.88 -17.60 9.13
C ILE A 391 -13.42 -17.75 10.59
N LEU A 392 -13.21 -16.63 11.28
CA LEU A 392 -13.11 -16.60 12.74
C LEU A 392 -14.53 -16.55 13.30
N GLY A 393 -14.95 -17.61 13.99
CA GLY A 393 -16.25 -17.63 14.66
C GLY A 393 -16.28 -16.72 15.89
N PRO A 394 -17.48 -16.38 16.40
CA PRO A 394 -17.63 -15.58 17.62
C PRO A 394 -17.05 -16.29 18.86
N ASP A 395 -16.90 -17.61 18.80
CA ASP A 395 -16.25 -18.47 19.80
C ASP A 395 -14.70 -18.43 19.72
N GLN A 396 -14.13 -17.53 18.92
CA GLN A 396 -12.70 -17.41 18.64
C GLN A 396 -12.07 -18.67 18.01
N GLN A 397 -12.89 -19.56 17.47
CA GLN A 397 -12.42 -20.74 16.76
C GLN A 397 -12.37 -20.47 15.26
N ILE A 398 -11.38 -21.06 14.58
CA ILE A 398 -11.26 -20.95 13.14
C ILE A 398 -12.07 -22.06 12.48
N TYR A 399 -12.87 -21.67 11.50
CA TYR A 399 -13.71 -22.54 10.68
C TYR A 399 -13.24 -22.50 9.24
N PHE A 400 -13.36 -23.62 8.52
CA PHE A 400 -13.02 -23.71 7.09
C PHE A 400 -14.21 -24.22 6.27
N ARG A 401 -14.33 -23.77 5.02
CA ARG A 401 -15.42 -24.15 4.11
C ARG A 401 -15.40 -25.66 3.88
N SER A 402 -16.54 -26.34 4.08
CA SER A 402 -16.63 -27.80 3.94
C SER A 402 -16.47 -28.28 2.50
N ASN A 403 -17.00 -27.49 1.55
CA ASN A 403 -16.87 -27.74 0.11
C ASN A 403 -15.73 -26.89 -0.44
N LEU A 404 -14.58 -27.51 -0.70
CA LEU A 404 -13.41 -26.78 -1.18
C LEU A 404 -13.53 -26.39 -2.66
N HIS A 405 -14.28 -27.15 -3.44
CA HIS A 405 -14.35 -27.01 -4.90
C HIS A 405 -15.33 -25.92 -5.36
N HIS A 406 -16.44 -25.73 -4.64
CA HIS A 406 -17.47 -24.77 -5.03
C HIS A 406 -17.55 -23.62 -4.04
N ILE A 407 -17.36 -22.41 -4.54
CA ILE A 407 -17.44 -21.16 -3.78
C ILE A 407 -18.82 -20.56 -4.02
N LYS A 408 -19.63 -20.46 -2.96
CA LYS A 408 -20.91 -19.78 -3.05
C LYS A 408 -20.72 -18.27 -3.11
N MET A 409 -21.63 -17.59 -3.79
CA MET A 409 -21.80 -16.14 -3.66
C MET A 409 -22.84 -15.90 -2.56
N LEU A 410 -22.40 -15.26 -1.47
CA LEU A 410 -23.22 -14.96 -0.30
C LEU A 410 -23.80 -13.55 -0.45
N SER A 411 -25.10 -13.40 -0.18
CA SER A 411 -25.70 -12.07 0.02
C SER A 411 -25.17 -11.43 1.33
N PRO A 412 -25.33 -10.12 1.53
CA PRO A 412 -24.97 -9.45 2.79
C PRO A 412 -25.51 -10.16 4.04
N SER A 413 -26.82 -10.44 4.08
CA SER A 413 -27.49 -11.09 5.22
C SER A 413 -27.01 -12.53 5.42
N GLU A 414 -26.70 -13.25 4.35
CA GLU A 414 -26.15 -14.61 4.45
C GLU A 414 -24.71 -14.62 4.93
N TYR A 415 -23.91 -13.64 4.49
CA TYR A 415 -22.54 -13.47 4.97
C TYR A 415 -22.55 -13.25 6.49
N GLU A 416 -23.40 -12.34 6.98
CA GLU A 416 -23.57 -12.07 8.41
C GLU A 416 -24.02 -13.32 9.19
N LYS A 417 -25.03 -14.05 8.71
CA LYS A 417 -25.47 -15.31 9.35
C LYS A 417 -24.37 -16.38 9.35
N THR A 418 -23.58 -16.44 8.27
CA THR A 418 -22.48 -17.40 8.13
C THR A 418 -21.34 -17.08 9.09
N THR A 419 -21.02 -15.80 9.34
CA THR A 419 -20.00 -15.44 10.32
C THR A 419 -20.47 -15.64 11.76
N GLN A 420 -21.76 -15.43 12.04
CA GLN A 420 -22.36 -15.66 13.36
C GLN A 420 -22.49 -17.14 13.73
N ASP A 421 -22.82 -18.01 12.78
CA ASP A 421 -22.90 -19.47 12.99
C ASP A 421 -22.32 -20.25 11.80
N PRO A 422 -20.97 -20.33 11.70
CA PRO A 422 -20.31 -20.99 10.56
C PRO A 422 -20.70 -22.46 10.41
N SER A 423 -20.90 -23.16 11.53
CA SER A 423 -21.19 -24.60 11.55
C SER A 423 -22.50 -24.95 10.87
N ARG A 424 -23.53 -24.09 10.99
CA ARG A 424 -24.82 -24.28 10.29
C ARG A 424 -24.80 -23.83 8.84
N HIS A 425 -23.76 -23.10 8.42
CA HIS A 425 -23.66 -22.50 7.09
C HIS A 425 -22.54 -23.11 6.24
N GLY A 426 -22.28 -24.41 6.42
CA GLY A 426 -21.40 -25.18 5.56
C GLY A 426 -19.92 -25.09 5.90
N TYR A 427 -19.56 -24.61 7.09
CA TYR A 427 -18.20 -24.67 7.60
C TYR A 427 -17.99 -25.77 8.63
N LYS A 428 -16.74 -26.20 8.77
CA LYS A 428 -16.28 -27.13 9.80
C LYS A 428 -15.21 -26.47 10.65
N LYS A 429 -15.23 -26.75 11.96
CA LYS A 429 -14.18 -26.30 12.87
C LYS A 429 -12.82 -26.87 12.43
N LEU A 430 -11.82 -26.00 12.34
CA LEU A 430 -10.45 -26.37 12.06
C LEU A 430 -9.83 -26.97 13.32
N THR A 431 -9.27 -28.16 13.19
CA THR A 431 -8.51 -28.86 14.23
C THR A 431 -7.09 -29.10 13.70
N PRO A 432 -6.09 -29.39 14.55
CA PRO A 432 -4.74 -29.65 14.07
C PRO A 432 -4.67 -30.76 13.01
N TRP A 433 -5.46 -31.83 13.18
CA TRP A 433 -5.57 -32.89 12.18
C TRP A 433 -6.23 -32.43 10.87
N ASN A 434 -7.32 -31.67 10.98
CA ASN A 434 -7.99 -31.12 9.79
C ASN A 434 -7.10 -30.11 9.07
N ALA A 435 -6.29 -29.33 9.77
CA ALA A 435 -5.35 -28.37 9.17
C ALA A 435 -4.29 -29.08 8.34
N PHE A 436 -3.67 -30.12 8.89
CA PHE A 436 -2.74 -30.99 8.14
C PHE A 436 -3.40 -31.57 6.87
N LEU A 437 -4.57 -32.21 7.01
CA LEU A 437 -5.28 -32.79 5.87
C LEU A 437 -5.68 -31.74 4.83
N LEU A 438 -6.09 -30.54 5.27
CA LEU A 438 -6.47 -29.45 4.39
C LEU A 438 -5.28 -28.94 3.59
N VAL A 439 -4.10 -28.83 4.21
CA VAL A 439 -2.87 -28.48 3.49
C VAL A 439 -2.55 -29.52 2.42
N LEU A 440 -2.62 -30.82 2.72
CA LEU A 440 -2.41 -31.87 1.72
C LEU A 440 -3.39 -31.74 0.54
N LYS A 441 -4.68 -31.51 0.83
CA LYS A 441 -5.70 -31.32 -0.21
C LYS A 441 -5.41 -30.12 -1.10
N LEU A 442 -5.09 -28.98 -0.52
CA LEU A 442 -4.94 -27.72 -1.26
C LEU A 442 -3.57 -27.56 -1.93
N ARG A 443 -2.51 -28.20 -1.43
CA ARG A 443 -1.15 -28.08 -1.99
C ARG A 443 -0.74 -29.26 -2.87
N ILE A 444 -0.98 -30.49 -2.42
CA ILE A 444 -0.55 -31.69 -3.14
C ILE A 444 -1.62 -32.12 -4.15
N LEU A 445 -2.87 -32.10 -3.74
CA LEU A 445 -4.01 -32.46 -4.59
C LEU A 445 -4.66 -31.23 -5.25
N ALA A 446 -3.92 -30.12 -5.37
CA ALA A 446 -4.41 -28.85 -5.89
C ALA A 446 -5.23 -28.97 -7.20
N PRO A 447 -4.81 -29.79 -8.21
CA PRO A 447 -5.59 -29.94 -9.44
C PRO A 447 -7.01 -30.50 -9.25
N PHE A 448 -7.23 -31.27 -8.18
CA PHE A 448 -8.52 -31.88 -7.85
C PHE A 448 -9.40 -31.02 -6.94
N TYR A 449 -8.82 -29.98 -6.32
CA TYR A 449 -9.49 -29.07 -5.39
C TYR A 449 -9.44 -27.61 -5.86
N ALA A 450 -9.20 -27.38 -7.15
CA ALA A 450 -9.25 -26.05 -7.74
C ALA A 450 -10.66 -25.46 -7.56
N SER A 451 -10.75 -24.33 -6.85
CA SER A 451 -12.02 -23.75 -6.46
C SER A 451 -12.65 -22.95 -7.61
N LYS A 452 -13.97 -23.07 -7.77
CA LYS A 452 -14.76 -22.35 -8.78
C LYS A 452 -15.93 -21.66 -8.11
N VAL A 453 -16.17 -20.40 -8.47
CA VAL A 453 -17.35 -19.66 -8.04
C VAL A 453 -18.58 -20.24 -8.74
N GLU A 454 -19.60 -20.56 -7.96
CA GLU A 454 -20.87 -21.08 -8.48
C GLU A 454 -21.56 -20.03 -9.35
N SER A 455 -22.03 -20.44 -10.53
CA SER A 455 -22.80 -19.57 -11.41
C SER A 455 -24.16 -19.25 -10.78
N LEU A 456 -24.52 -17.96 -10.74
CA LEU A 456 -25.81 -17.52 -10.22
C LEU A 456 -26.93 -17.80 -11.23
N THR A 457 -28.02 -18.42 -10.76
CA THR A 457 -29.28 -18.43 -11.51
C THR A 457 -29.91 -17.03 -11.48
N GLN A 458 -30.79 -16.72 -12.43
CA GLN A 458 -31.43 -15.40 -12.47
C GLN A 458 -32.22 -15.11 -11.18
N THR A 459 -33.00 -16.10 -10.70
CA THR A 459 -33.75 -16.00 -9.44
C THR A 459 -32.83 -15.66 -8.28
N ARG A 460 -31.72 -16.39 -8.15
CA ARG A 460 -30.75 -16.17 -7.09
C ARG A 460 -30.05 -14.82 -7.20
N SER A 461 -29.76 -14.38 -8.42
CA SER A 461 -29.18 -13.05 -8.65
C SER A 461 -30.13 -11.95 -8.17
N ASN A 462 -31.43 -12.07 -8.46
CA ASN A 462 -32.45 -11.11 -8.03
C ASN A 462 -32.59 -11.09 -6.49
N GLU A 463 -32.64 -12.26 -5.84
CA GLU A 463 -32.69 -12.37 -4.37
C GLU A 463 -31.51 -11.64 -3.72
N ILE A 464 -30.29 -11.86 -4.23
CA ILE A 464 -29.09 -11.19 -3.71
C ILE A 464 -29.19 -9.67 -3.93
N GLN A 465 -29.65 -9.21 -5.11
CA GLN A 465 -29.80 -7.78 -5.38
C GLN A 465 -30.83 -7.09 -4.47
N GLU A 466 -31.91 -7.78 -4.11
CA GLU A 466 -32.90 -7.28 -3.16
C GLU A 466 -32.30 -7.13 -1.75
N ASP A 467 -31.53 -8.12 -1.30
CA ASP A 467 -30.82 -8.07 -0.01
C ASP A 467 -29.76 -6.96 0.02
N GLU A 468 -29.01 -6.75 -1.07
CA GLU A 468 -28.05 -5.65 -1.21
C GLU A 468 -28.73 -4.27 -1.09
N LYS A 469 -29.89 -4.08 -1.74
CA LYS A 469 -30.66 -2.83 -1.63
C LYS A 469 -31.18 -2.60 -0.20
N PHE A 470 -31.65 -3.65 0.45
CA PHE A 470 -32.11 -3.60 1.83
C PHE A 470 -30.98 -3.21 2.78
N CYS A 471 -29.83 -3.88 2.70
CA CYS A 471 -28.67 -3.59 3.56
C CYS A 471 -28.07 -2.20 3.31
N ALA A 472 -27.95 -1.78 2.05
CA ALA A 472 -27.48 -0.42 1.72
C ALA A 472 -28.39 0.65 2.34
N THR A 473 -29.71 0.46 2.29
CA THR A 473 -30.69 1.36 2.91
C THR A 473 -30.53 1.41 4.43
N LYS A 474 -30.38 0.24 5.07
CA LYS A 474 -30.15 0.13 6.52
C LYS A 474 -28.87 0.86 6.95
N MET A 475 -27.76 0.68 6.22
CA MET A 475 -26.49 1.34 6.52
C MET A 475 -26.56 2.86 6.34
N CYS A 476 -27.20 3.36 5.27
CA CYS A 476 -27.43 4.80 5.10
C CYS A 476 -28.24 5.40 6.26
N HIS A 477 -29.26 4.70 6.74
CA HIS A 477 -30.06 5.15 7.88
C HIS A 477 -29.23 5.19 9.18
N GLN A 478 -28.41 4.16 9.45
CA GLN A 478 -27.52 4.12 10.61
C GLN A 478 -26.46 5.24 10.58
N LEU A 479 -25.85 5.51 9.42
CA LEU A 479 -24.92 6.62 9.24
C LEU A 479 -25.59 7.99 9.49
N THR A 480 -26.86 8.14 9.09
CA THR A 480 -27.64 9.37 9.34
C THR A 480 -27.91 9.56 10.83
N LEU A 481 -28.21 8.47 11.56
CA LEU A 481 -28.44 8.50 13.01
C LEU A 481 -27.16 8.77 13.81
N ARG A 482 -26.00 8.24 13.39
CA ARG A 482 -24.69 8.51 14.03
C ARG A 482 -24.22 9.97 13.90
N LYS A 483 -24.77 10.74 12.95
CA LYS A 483 -24.40 12.13 12.64
C LYS A 483 -25.13 13.22 13.46
N GLN A 484 -25.87 12.89 14.53
CA GLN A 484 -26.33 13.90 15.49
C GLN A 484 -25.39 14.04 16.69
N PRO A 485 -24.40 14.95 16.66
CA PRO A 485 -23.89 15.61 17.85
C PRO A 485 -24.54 17.00 18.03
N ASP A 486 -24.74 17.38 19.28
CA ASP A 486 -25.30 18.67 19.74
C ASP A 486 -24.78 19.87 18.93
N LEU A 487 -25.70 20.53 18.23
CA LEU A 487 -25.51 21.86 17.65
C LEU A 487 -25.39 22.89 18.78
N ALA A 488 -24.19 23.06 19.32
CA ALA A 488 -23.86 24.24 20.08
C ALA A 488 -22.43 24.70 19.75
N SER A 489 -22.36 25.89 19.14
CA SER A 489 -21.19 26.75 18.95
C SER A 489 -20.17 26.38 17.85
N ILE A 490 -20.46 26.81 16.62
CA ILE A 490 -19.41 27.35 15.74
C ILE A 490 -19.90 28.72 15.25
N LEU A 491 -19.23 29.77 15.73
CA LEU A 491 -19.40 31.15 15.26
C LEU A 491 -18.89 31.24 13.82
N ILE A 492 -19.74 31.78 12.96
CA ILE A 492 -19.49 32.05 11.55
C ILE A 492 -18.44 33.17 11.46
N PHE A 493 -17.27 32.87 10.89
CA PHE A 493 -16.35 33.87 10.37
C PHE A 493 -16.60 33.99 8.87
N GLU A 494 -17.10 35.14 8.43
CA GLU A 494 -17.27 35.47 7.01
C GLU A 494 -15.90 35.58 6.34
N ALA A 495 -15.64 34.72 5.35
CA ALA A 495 -14.49 34.81 4.47
C ALA A 495 -14.84 35.63 3.22
N ASN A 496 -14.03 36.66 2.94
CA ASN A 496 -14.10 37.48 1.73
C ASN A 496 -13.88 36.64 0.45
N PRO A 497 -14.65 36.86 -0.63
CA PRO A 497 -14.48 36.13 -1.88
C PRO A 497 -13.53 36.89 -2.81
N SER A 498 -12.24 36.59 -2.74
CA SER A 498 -11.30 36.95 -3.81
C SER A 498 -10.07 36.06 -3.81
N THR A 499 -10.22 34.84 -4.33
CA THR A 499 -9.10 34.04 -4.83
C THR A 499 -9.59 33.22 -6.01
N GLU A 500 -8.88 33.36 -7.13
CA GLU A 500 -8.99 32.51 -8.31
C GLU A 500 -9.09 31.04 -7.89
N SER A 501 -10.01 30.32 -8.53
CA SER A 501 -10.15 28.88 -8.34
C SER A 501 -8.84 28.20 -8.73
N LEU A 502 -8.04 27.82 -7.74
CA LEU A 502 -7.05 26.77 -7.90
C LEU A 502 -7.80 25.53 -8.42
N ASN A 503 -7.62 25.19 -9.69
CA ASN A 503 -8.07 23.93 -10.28
C ASN A 503 -7.28 22.77 -9.65
N VAL A 504 -7.59 22.44 -8.39
CA VAL A 504 -7.09 21.25 -7.72
C VAL A 504 -8.01 20.08 -8.08
N GLY A 505 -7.46 19.03 -8.67
CA GLY A 505 -8.14 17.73 -8.80
C GLY A 505 -8.73 17.38 -10.17
N GLN A 506 -8.01 17.62 -11.27
CA GLN A 506 -8.30 16.84 -12.49
C GLN A 506 -7.85 15.39 -12.28
N TRP A 507 -8.79 14.47 -12.44
CA TRP A 507 -8.58 13.04 -12.27
C TRP A 507 -7.73 12.49 -13.40
N ARG A 508 -6.69 11.74 -13.07
CA ARG A 508 -6.01 10.94 -14.10
C ARG A 508 -6.84 9.73 -14.43
N GLN A 509 -7.11 9.58 -15.71
CA GLN A 509 -7.49 8.30 -16.29
C GLN A 509 -6.24 7.74 -16.96
N ASN A 510 -5.76 6.58 -16.48
CA ASN A 510 -4.83 5.80 -17.28
C ASN A 510 -5.58 5.29 -18.50
N SER A 511 -5.27 5.84 -19.67
CA SER A 511 -5.54 5.17 -20.92
C SER A 511 -4.35 4.27 -21.25
N MET A 512 -4.59 2.96 -21.34
CA MET A 512 -3.59 2.05 -21.91
C MET A 512 -3.35 2.47 -23.37
N PRO A 513 -2.10 2.51 -23.86
CA PRO A 513 -1.82 2.83 -25.25
C PRO A 513 -2.41 1.75 -26.17
N THR A 514 -3.52 2.07 -26.83
CA THR A 514 -4.01 1.36 -28.01
C THR A 514 -3.05 1.65 -29.16
N ASN A 515 -2.00 0.83 -29.31
CA ASN A 515 -1.42 0.38 -30.60
C ASN A 515 -0.08 -0.37 -30.40
N SER A 516 -0.11 -1.70 -30.44
CA SER A 516 0.57 -2.49 -31.49
C SER A 516 0.11 -3.96 -31.44
N ILE A 517 -0.62 -4.36 -32.50
CA ILE A 517 -1.00 -5.71 -32.93
C ILE A 517 0.27 -6.60 -32.96
N ILE A 518 0.32 -7.80 -32.37
CA ILE A 518 -0.14 -9.14 -32.80
C ILE A 518 -0.02 -10.03 -31.53
N GLY A 519 -0.91 -10.95 -31.14
CA GLY A 519 -2.12 -11.52 -31.70
C GLY A 519 -2.72 -12.47 -30.65
N GLU A 520 -4.02 -12.71 -30.78
CA GLU A 520 -4.85 -13.62 -29.99
C GLU A 520 -4.13 -14.93 -29.63
N TYR A 521 -4.21 -15.37 -28.37
CA TYR A 521 -4.57 -16.73 -27.93
C TYR A 521 -4.59 -16.76 -26.40
N GLY A 522 -5.78 -16.48 -25.84
CA GLY A 522 -6.08 -16.67 -24.43
C GLY A 522 -7.40 -17.39 -24.27
N LEU A 523 -7.51 -18.62 -24.81
CA LEU A 523 -8.63 -19.50 -24.52
C LEU A 523 -8.27 -20.98 -24.75
N LEU A 524 -8.60 -21.77 -23.73
CA LEU A 524 -8.83 -23.22 -23.68
C LEU A 524 -7.73 -24.12 -23.09
N ALA A 525 -8.08 -24.64 -21.92
CA ALA A 525 -7.57 -25.86 -21.33
C ALA A 525 -8.05 -27.12 -22.09
N GLN A 526 -7.23 -28.18 -21.99
CA GLN A 526 -7.48 -29.61 -22.24
C GLN A 526 -7.40 -30.16 -23.68
N GLY A 527 -6.57 -31.21 -23.82
CA GLY A 527 -6.96 -32.43 -24.54
C GLY A 527 -6.29 -32.71 -25.88
N ASN A 528 -5.26 -33.57 -25.86
CA ASN A 528 -4.77 -34.47 -26.92
C ASN A 528 -5.36 -34.37 -28.34
N LYS A 529 -4.48 -34.18 -29.34
CA LYS A 529 -4.28 -35.15 -30.45
C LYS A 529 -3.01 -34.82 -31.25
N LYS A 530 -2.23 -35.86 -31.53
CA LYS A 530 -1.10 -35.87 -32.48
C LYS A 530 -1.56 -35.39 -33.86
N GLN A 531 -0.77 -34.52 -34.49
CA GLN A 531 -0.54 -34.57 -35.94
C GLN A 531 0.84 -33.98 -36.29
N PHE A 532 1.53 -34.70 -37.17
CA PHE A 532 2.88 -34.47 -37.69
C PHE A 532 2.94 -33.28 -38.67
N ILE A 533 4.20 -32.97 -39.09
CA ILE A 533 4.62 -32.23 -40.32
C ILE A 533 4.78 -30.71 -40.08
N LYS A 534 5.87 -29.98 -40.39
CA LYS A 534 7.19 -30.19 -41.05
C LYS A 534 8.14 -29.08 -40.56
N LYS A 535 9.45 -29.38 -40.42
CA LYS A 535 10.52 -28.38 -40.27
C LYS A 535 10.56 -27.42 -41.47
N PRO A 536 10.97 -26.17 -41.27
CA PRO A 536 11.82 -25.48 -42.24
C PRO A 536 13.16 -25.03 -41.63
N LYS A 537 14.21 -25.53 -42.29
CA LYS A 537 15.53 -24.98 -42.59
C LYS A 537 16.18 -23.96 -41.63
N GLU A 538 17.30 -24.44 -41.10
CA GLU A 538 18.49 -23.68 -40.70
C GLU A 538 18.83 -22.55 -41.68
N ILE A 539 19.17 -21.38 -41.13
CA ILE A 539 20.11 -20.45 -41.73
C ILE A 539 21.18 -20.18 -40.68
N SER A 540 22.35 -20.77 -40.94
CA SER A 540 23.63 -20.51 -40.31
C SER A 540 24.13 -19.11 -40.67
N HIS A 541 24.80 -18.43 -39.73
CA HIS A 541 26.22 -18.07 -39.84
C HIS A 541 26.71 -17.26 -38.61
N PRO A 542 28.03 -17.21 -38.37
CA PRO A 542 28.63 -17.28 -37.05
C PRO A 542 29.22 -15.94 -36.59
N MET A 543 29.55 -15.83 -35.30
CA MET A 543 30.78 -15.11 -34.92
C MET A 543 31.32 -15.60 -33.57
N ASP A 544 32.63 -15.80 -33.61
CA ASP A 544 33.53 -16.34 -32.59
C ASP A 544 33.55 -15.54 -31.29
N LEU A 545 33.63 -16.26 -30.16
CA LEU A 545 34.29 -15.78 -28.96
C LEU A 545 35.17 -16.90 -28.38
N THR A 546 36.48 -16.68 -28.48
CA THR A 546 37.55 -17.45 -27.86
C THR A 546 37.54 -17.30 -26.33
N PRO A 547 37.79 -18.35 -25.56
CA PRO A 547 37.97 -18.25 -24.11
C PRO A 547 39.45 -18.03 -23.75
N THR A 548 39.72 -16.94 -23.03
CA THR A 548 41.01 -16.69 -22.38
C THR A 548 41.15 -17.49 -21.08
N SER A 549 42.25 -18.23 -21.00
CA SER A 549 42.78 -18.95 -19.85
C SER A 549 43.49 -18.02 -18.86
N PHE A 550 43.36 -18.27 -17.54
CA PHE A 550 44.39 -18.04 -16.51
C PHE A 550 44.06 -18.99 -15.34
N SER A 551 44.75 -20.13 -15.20
CA SER A 551 46.04 -20.40 -14.55
C SER A 551 46.04 -20.34 -13.02
N LYS A 552 46.38 -21.48 -12.44
CA LYS A 552 46.75 -21.72 -11.04
C LYS A 552 47.82 -20.74 -10.55
N HIS A 553 47.60 -20.14 -9.38
CA HIS A 553 48.48 -20.24 -8.22
C HIS A 553 47.73 -19.80 -6.96
#